data_AF-A0AAX1PLN1-F1
#
_entry.id   AF-A0AAX1PLN1-F1
#
_cell.length_a   1.000
_cell.length_b   1.000
_cell.length_c   1.000
_cell.angle_alpha   90.00
_cell.angle_beta   90.00
_cell.angle_gamma   90.00
#
_symmetry.space_group_name_H-M   'P 1'
#
loop_
_entity.id
_entity.type
_entity.pdbx_description
1 polymer ?
#
loop_
_entity_poly.entity_id
_entity_poly.type
_entity_poly.pdbx_seq_one_letter_code
_entity_poly.pdbx_strand_id
1 'polypeptide(L)'
;MEHHRTDKALPDLNELKEQIALEYGRCLLQLQQFELMLKAALPTLKVSGFSDELASNVELDRQLLGGKTLGQLVGQWNQRTTLENEQEIDDDALNGRAYFRVSFGLEDGEWMNEKLKQLVELRNELVHHFLSRFALNSEISCQDAISYLSTAASTIKSNKDTLISLLTAFEDGKKELFEFINSPVGKSLYYYGVISGEQIDNWESTTIVQQLKFAEHSIAKDGWAQLNEAIRSIGQRWPDLSPKLYGCRSWREVIHRSQLFEVDKRPSPTGFIVWYRTREA
;
A
#
# COMPACT_ATOMS: atom_id res chain seq x y z
N MET A 1 -2.88 -13.65 70.70
CA MET A 1 -3.28 -13.80 69.30
C MET A 1 -4.16 -12.61 68.95
N GLU A 2 -3.52 -11.51 68.56
CA GLU A 2 -4.23 -10.32 68.08
C GLU A 2 -4.56 -10.54 66.61
N HIS A 3 -5.82 -10.85 66.31
CA HIS A 3 -6.33 -10.74 64.96
C HIS A 3 -6.58 -9.27 64.66
N HIS A 4 -5.57 -8.62 64.11
CA HIS A 4 -5.69 -7.32 63.47
C HIS A 4 -6.48 -7.51 62.18
N ARG A 5 -7.82 -7.57 62.30
CA ARG A 5 -8.74 -7.50 61.17
C ARG A 5 -8.68 -6.06 60.70
N THR A 6 -7.92 -5.83 59.64
CA THR A 6 -7.88 -4.54 58.93
C THR A 6 -9.26 -4.36 58.31
N ASP A 7 -10.14 -3.68 59.06
CA ASP A 7 -11.39 -3.14 58.55
C ASP A 7 -11.01 -2.03 57.57
N LYS A 8 -10.82 -2.40 56.29
CA LYS A 8 -10.81 -1.41 55.21
C LYS A 8 -12.21 -0.83 55.21
N ALA A 9 -12.35 0.41 55.68
CA ALA A 9 -13.57 1.19 55.50
C ALA A 9 -14.00 1.05 54.03
N LEU A 10 -15.24 0.61 53.83
CA LEU A 10 -15.82 0.50 52.48
C LEU A 10 -15.70 1.87 51.80
N PRO A 11 -15.19 1.93 50.56
CA PRO A 11 -15.02 3.19 49.85
C PRO A 11 -16.34 3.94 49.77
N ASP A 12 -16.31 5.25 49.99
CA ASP A 12 -17.52 6.08 49.89
C ASP A 12 -18.08 5.96 48.46
N LEU A 13 -19.40 5.94 48.32
CA LEU A 13 -20.07 5.83 47.02
C LEU A 13 -19.61 6.96 46.06
N ASN A 14 -19.22 8.12 46.60
CA ASN A 14 -18.62 9.19 45.81
C ASN A 14 -17.21 8.86 45.32
N GLU A 15 -16.36 8.24 46.15
CA GLU A 15 -15.02 7.79 45.73
C GLU A 15 -15.11 6.78 44.58
N LEU A 16 -16.08 5.86 44.65
CA LEU A 16 -16.33 4.90 43.56
C LEU A 16 -16.77 5.60 42.28
N LYS A 17 -17.61 6.64 42.36
CA LYS A 17 -18.04 7.43 41.19
C LYS A 17 -16.90 8.24 40.59
N GLU A 18 -16.03 8.82 41.42
CA GLU A 18 -14.83 9.52 40.95
C GLU A 18 -13.87 8.56 40.22
N GLN A 19 -13.66 7.36 40.79
CA GLN A 19 -12.89 6.32 40.13
C GLN A 19 -13.50 5.92 38.78
N ILE A 20 -14.82 5.73 38.72
CA ILE A 20 -15.54 5.42 37.47
C ILE A 20 -15.33 6.53 36.45
N ALA A 21 -15.48 7.80 36.84
CA ALA A 21 -15.28 8.93 35.94
C ALA A 21 -13.85 8.96 35.37
N LEU A 22 -12.85 8.69 36.21
CA LEU A 22 -11.45 8.62 35.79
C LEU A 22 -11.19 7.48 34.80
N GLU A 23 -11.62 6.25 35.12
CA GLU A 23 -11.41 5.08 34.27
C GLU A 23 -12.22 5.17 32.96
N TYR A 24 -13.43 5.71 33.02
CA TYR A 24 -14.25 5.99 31.86
C TYR A 24 -13.55 6.99 30.92
N GLY A 25 -13.05 8.10 31.48
CA GLY A 25 -12.28 9.09 30.72
C GLY A 25 -11.01 8.51 30.10
N ARG A 26 -10.29 7.66 30.83
CA ARG A 26 -9.11 6.94 30.31
C ARG A 26 -9.45 6.06 29.12
N CYS A 27 -10.53 5.28 29.21
CA CYS A 27 -10.98 4.43 28.10
C CYS A 27 -11.31 5.26 26.85
N LEU A 28 -12.04 6.37 27.02
CA LEU A 28 -12.39 7.25 25.90
C LEU A 28 -11.16 7.90 25.26
N LEU A 29 -10.20 8.38 26.05
CA LEU A 29 -8.95 8.95 25.54
C LEU A 29 -8.14 7.91 24.76
N GLN A 30 -8.08 6.66 25.24
CA GLN A 30 -7.38 5.59 24.52
C GLN A 30 -8.06 5.24 23.19
N LEU A 31 -9.40 5.18 23.15
CA LEU A 31 -10.15 4.98 21.92
C LEU A 31 -9.94 6.14 20.93
N GLN A 32 -9.89 7.39 21.42
CA GLN A 32 -9.61 8.55 20.58
C GLN A 32 -8.19 8.52 20.00
N GLN A 33 -7.19 8.12 20.80
CA GLN A 33 -5.82 7.91 20.32
C GLN A 33 -5.76 6.82 19.23
N PHE A 34 -6.54 5.76 19.40
CA PHE A 34 -6.64 4.70 18.39
C PHE A 34 -7.26 5.22 17.08
N GLU A 35 -8.32 6.03 17.15
CA GLU A 35 -8.90 6.69 15.98
C GLU A 35 -7.89 7.59 15.25
N LEU A 36 -7.12 8.40 15.98
CA LEU A 36 -6.07 9.24 15.41
C LEU A 36 -4.97 8.42 14.73
N MET A 37 -4.60 7.27 15.30
CA MET A 37 -3.63 6.36 14.71
C MET A 37 -4.11 5.80 13.38
N LEU A 38 -5.38 5.36 13.29
CA LEU A 38 -5.96 4.91 12.03
C LEU A 38 -6.01 6.03 10.99
N LYS A 39 -6.40 7.26 11.38
CA LYS A 39 -6.39 8.43 10.48
C LYS A 39 -5.01 8.71 9.90
N ALA A 40 -3.96 8.55 10.70
CA ALA A 40 -2.59 8.75 10.25
C ALA A 40 -2.11 7.62 9.33
N ALA A 41 -2.47 6.37 9.63
CA ALA A 41 -1.96 5.19 8.93
C ALA A 41 -2.65 4.91 7.59
N LEU A 42 -3.98 4.97 7.55
CA LEU A 42 -4.82 4.57 6.41
C LEU A 42 -4.39 5.16 5.06
N PRO A 43 -4.03 6.47 4.94
CA PRO A 43 -3.60 7.06 3.67
C PRO A 43 -2.35 6.42 3.07
N THR A 44 -1.58 5.71 3.89
CA THR A 44 -0.30 5.11 3.47
C THR A 44 -0.35 3.59 3.35
N LEU A 45 -1.49 2.97 3.66
CA LEU A 45 -1.70 1.52 3.48
C LEU A 45 -2.01 1.16 2.03
N LYS A 46 -2.60 2.11 1.29
CA LYS A 46 -2.88 1.99 -0.13
C LYS A 46 -2.67 3.37 -0.75
N VAL A 47 -1.66 3.47 -1.60
CA VAL A 47 -1.29 4.68 -2.32
C VAL A 47 -1.40 4.38 -3.80
N SER A 48 -2.14 5.23 -4.53
CA SER A 48 -2.30 5.07 -5.97
C SER A 48 -2.43 6.41 -6.68
N GLY A 49 -1.87 6.50 -7.88
CA GLY A 49 -1.97 7.71 -8.70
C GLY A 49 -0.81 7.86 -9.67
N PHE A 50 -0.85 8.93 -10.46
CA PHE A 50 0.27 9.33 -11.29
C PHE A 50 1.43 9.82 -10.43
N SER A 51 2.66 9.63 -10.89
CA SER A 51 3.90 9.93 -10.13
C SER A 51 3.96 11.34 -9.56
N ASP A 52 3.43 12.32 -10.29
CA ASP A 52 3.36 13.74 -9.93
C ASP A 52 2.20 14.09 -8.98
N GLU A 53 1.24 13.18 -8.79
CA GLU A 53 0.04 13.38 -7.96
C GLU A 53 0.08 12.59 -6.64
N LEU A 54 0.97 11.60 -6.50
CA LEU A 54 0.99 10.67 -5.37
C LEU A 54 0.96 11.38 -4.00
N ALA A 55 1.83 12.37 -3.79
CA ALA A 55 1.91 13.10 -2.53
C ALA A 55 0.62 13.87 -2.23
N SER A 56 0.04 14.51 -3.25
CA SER A 56 -1.22 15.25 -3.13
C SER A 56 -2.40 14.31 -2.84
N ASN A 57 -2.45 13.14 -3.47
CA ASN A 57 -3.49 12.14 -3.23
C ASN A 57 -3.47 11.64 -1.78
N VAL A 58 -2.28 11.39 -1.22
CA VAL A 58 -2.14 11.00 0.20
C VAL A 58 -2.63 12.11 1.14
N GLU A 59 -2.33 13.37 0.85
CA GLU A 59 -2.76 14.50 1.68
C GLU A 59 -4.27 14.74 1.59
N LEU A 60 -4.85 14.66 0.38
CA LEU A 60 -6.30 14.75 0.20
C LEU A 60 -7.01 13.64 0.99
N ASP A 61 -6.51 12.42 0.92
CA ASP A 61 -7.08 11.31 1.66
C ASP A 61 -6.96 11.51 3.18
N ARG A 62 -5.82 12.01 3.69
CA ARG A 62 -5.65 12.39 5.10
C ARG A 62 -6.72 13.39 5.55
N GLN A 63 -7.04 14.39 4.74
CA GLN A 63 -8.07 15.38 5.03
C GLN A 63 -9.48 14.75 5.05
N LEU A 64 -9.78 13.90 4.07
CA LEU A 64 -11.05 13.17 4.01
C LEU A 64 -11.28 12.24 5.21
N LEU A 65 -10.22 11.60 5.70
CA LEU A 65 -10.27 10.74 6.89
C LEU A 65 -10.35 11.52 8.20
N GLY A 66 -9.87 12.76 8.24
CA GLY A 66 -9.83 13.60 9.44
C GLY A 66 -11.19 13.76 10.14
N GLY A 67 -12.27 13.86 9.35
CA GLY A 67 -13.65 13.98 9.84
C GLY A 67 -14.36 12.66 10.14
N LYS A 68 -13.74 11.50 9.88
CA LYS A 68 -14.38 10.19 10.06
C LYS A 68 -14.30 9.70 11.50
N THR A 69 -15.31 8.96 11.92
CA THR A 69 -15.35 8.26 13.22
C THR A 69 -14.66 6.90 13.15
N LEU A 70 -14.30 6.34 14.30
CA LEU A 70 -13.69 5.02 14.40
C LEU A 70 -14.41 3.94 13.55
N GLY A 71 -15.75 3.85 13.64
CA GLY A 71 -16.52 2.89 12.84
C GLY A 71 -16.37 3.08 11.32
N GLN A 72 -16.30 4.33 10.86
CA GLN A 72 -16.07 4.63 9.44
C GLN A 72 -14.62 4.32 9.02
N LEU A 73 -13.64 4.56 9.89
CA LEU A 73 -12.23 4.22 9.62
C LEU A 73 -12.02 2.71 9.54
N VAL A 74 -12.70 1.92 10.37
CA VAL A 74 -12.67 0.45 10.28
C VAL A 74 -13.26 -0.03 8.95
N GLY A 75 -14.32 0.61 8.44
CA GLY A 75 -14.80 0.33 7.09
C GLY A 75 -13.77 0.64 6.00
N GLN A 76 -13.02 1.74 6.15
CA GLN A 76 -11.93 2.10 5.23
C GLN A 76 -10.73 1.16 5.30
N TRP A 77 -10.43 0.61 6.48
CA TRP A 77 -9.39 -0.40 6.66
C TRP A 77 -9.65 -1.61 5.77
N ASN A 78 -10.85 -2.21 5.90
CA ASN A 78 -11.22 -3.42 5.15
C ASN A 78 -11.10 -3.20 3.64
N GLN A 79 -11.54 -2.04 3.13
CA GLN A 79 -11.46 -1.70 1.70
C GLN A 79 -10.02 -1.58 1.17
N ARG A 80 -9.04 -1.33 2.05
CA ARG A 80 -7.64 -1.07 1.65
C ARG A 80 -6.73 -2.28 1.85
N THR A 81 -7.06 -3.15 2.81
CA THR A 81 -6.24 -4.33 3.13
C THR A 81 -6.70 -5.59 2.41
N THR A 82 -7.89 -5.59 1.79
CA THR A 82 -8.34 -6.70 0.95
C THR A 82 -7.68 -6.58 -0.43
N LEU A 83 -6.98 -7.64 -0.85
CA LEU A 83 -6.44 -7.79 -2.19
C LEU A 83 -7.58 -8.19 -3.14
N GLU A 84 -8.30 -7.20 -3.66
CA GLU A 84 -9.26 -7.42 -4.74
C GLU A 84 -8.54 -7.39 -6.09
N ASN A 85 -9.12 -8.05 -7.11
CA ASN A 85 -8.69 -7.89 -8.50
C ASN A 85 -9.04 -6.47 -8.96
N GLU A 86 -8.15 -5.52 -8.68
CA GLU A 86 -8.31 -4.15 -9.10
C GLU A 86 -8.18 -4.05 -10.62
N GLN A 87 -9.06 -3.25 -11.24
CA GLN A 87 -9.03 -3.03 -12.67
C GLN A 87 -7.67 -2.48 -13.11
N GLU A 88 -7.19 -3.03 -14.23
CA GLU A 88 -6.06 -2.46 -14.96
C GLU A 88 -6.43 -1.06 -15.45
N ILE A 89 -5.42 -0.20 -15.52
CA ILE A 89 -5.61 1.16 -15.98
C ILE A 89 -5.56 1.15 -17.49
N ASP A 90 -6.54 1.80 -18.09
CA ASP A 90 -6.61 2.00 -19.53
C ASP A 90 -5.32 2.66 -20.04
N ASP A 91 -4.70 2.07 -21.06
CA ASP A 91 -3.49 2.59 -21.70
C ASP A 91 -3.71 4.01 -22.22
N ASP A 92 -4.91 4.33 -22.71
CA ASP A 92 -5.27 5.67 -23.16
C ASP A 92 -5.28 6.68 -22.00
N ALA A 93 -5.65 6.22 -20.79
CA ALA A 93 -5.65 7.05 -19.59
C ALA A 93 -4.23 7.32 -19.06
N LEU A 94 -3.27 6.45 -19.36
CA LEU A 94 -1.86 6.68 -18.98
C LEU A 94 -1.29 7.89 -19.72
N ASN A 95 -1.59 8.05 -21.01
CA ASN A 95 -1.11 9.17 -21.84
C ASN A 95 0.39 9.49 -21.65
N GLY A 96 1.21 8.44 -21.54
CA GLY A 96 2.67 8.55 -21.31
C GLY A 96 3.09 8.91 -19.87
N ARG A 97 2.16 8.98 -18.92
CA ARG A 97 2.44 9.19 -17.49
C ARG A 97 2.61 7.85 -16.77
N ALA A 98 3.51 7.83 -15.79
CA ALA A 98 3.70 6.67 -14.94
C ALA A 98 2.65 6.66 -13.82
N TYR A 99 1.83 5.61 -13.78
CA TYR A 99 0.91 5.35 -12.68
C TYR A 99 1.51 4.34 -11.71
N PHE A 100 1.40 4.62 -10.41
CA PHE A 100 1.88 3.75 -9.35
C PHE A 100 0.70 3.32 -8.48
N ARG A 101 0.75 2.06 -8.05
CA ARG A 101 -0.11 1.52 -6.99
C ARG A 101 0.74 0.72 -6.04
N VAL A 102 0.68 1.06 -4.75
CA VAL A 102 1.35 0.34 -3.67
C VAL A 102 0.31 0.08 -2.59
N SER A 103 0.12 -1.18 -2.24
CA SER A 103 -0.86 -1.62 -1.23
C SER A 103 -0.25 -2.65 -0.31
N PHE A 104 -0.59 -2.57 0.97
CA PHE A 104 -0.19 -3.54 1.98
C PHE A 104 -1.36 -4.46 2.28
N GLY A 105 -1.26 -5.70 1.82
CA GLY A 105 -2.23 -6.76 2.11
C GLY A 105 -1.91 -7.48 3.42
N LEU A 106 -2.95 -8.04 4.04
CA LEU A 106 -2.81 -9.00 5.12
C LEU A 106 -3.26 -10.37 4.64
N GLU A 107 -2.39 -11.36 4.76
CA GLU A 107 -2.80 -12.76 4.67
C GLU A 107 -3.77 -13.05 5.81
N ASP A 108 -4.93 -13.64 5.50
CA ASP A 108 -6.01 -13.94 6.46
C ASP A 108 -6.38 -12.76 7.39
N GLY A 109 -6.52 -11.55 6.82
CA GLY A 109 -6.77 -10.30 7.57
C GLY A 109 -8.04 -10.23 8.41
N GLU A 110 -8.87 -11.28 8.46
CA GLU A 110 -10.07 -11.38 9.29
C GLU A 110 -9.77 -11.16 10.78
N TRP A 111 -8.62 -11.65 11.27
CA TRP A 111 -8.24 -11.51 12.67
C TRP A 111 -8.14 -10.04 13.10
N MET A 112 -7.65 -9.17 12.22
CA MET A 112 -7.49 -7.74 12.51
C MET A 112 -8.82 -7.02 12.40
N ASN A 113 -9.65 -7.42 11.44
CA ASN A 113 -11.01 -6.89 11.29
C ASN A 113 -11.85 -7.16 12.55
N GLU A 114 -11.73 -8.35 13.14
CA GLU A 114 -12.39 -8.69 14.40
C GLU A 114 -11.89 -7.80 15.56
N LYS A 115 -10.57 -7.57 15.65
CA LYS A 115 -9.98 -6.65 16.64
C LYS A 115 -10.48 -5.22 16.51
N LEU A 116 -10.61 -4.74 15.27
CA LEU A 116 -11.13 -3.41 14.96
C LEU A 116 -12.62 -3.29 15.29
N LYS A 117 -13.41 -4.32 14.96
CA LYS A 117 -14.84 -4.39 15.28
C LYS A 117 -15.08 -4.34 16.79
N GLN A 118 -14.31 -5.10 17.57
CA GLN A 118 -14.38 -5.08 19.03
C GLN A 118 -14.18 -3.66 19.61
N LEU A 119 -13.31 -2.84 19.01
CA LEU A 119 -13.11 -1.45 19.45
C LEU A 119 -14.28 -0.54 19.09
N VAL A 120 -14.92 -0.76 17.94
CA VAL A 120 -16.13 -0.03 17.55
C VAL A 120 -17.28 -0.35 18.50
N GLU A 121 -17.48 -1.64 18.79
CA GLU A 121 -18.48 -2.12 19.74
C GLU A 121 -18.22 -1.55 21.13
N LEU A 122 -16.98 -1.61 21.62
CA LEU A 122 -16.62 -1.06 22.92
C LEU A 122 -16.82 0.46 23.00
N ARG A 123 -16.46 1.21 21.95
CA ARG A 123 -16.74 2.64 21.87
C ARG A 123 -18.24 2.91 21.96
N ASN A 124 -19.06 2.12 21.25
CA ASN A 124 -20.51 2.31 21.25
C ASN A 124 -21.11 1.95 22.60
N GLU A 125 -20.67 0.87 23.24
CA GLU A 125 -21.07 0.51 24.59
C GLU A 125 -20.75 1.64 25.59
N LEU A 126 -19.51 2.14 25.58
CA LEU A 126 -19.09 3.21 26.50
C LEU A 126 -19.86 4.51 26.27
N VAL A 127 -20.10 4.90 25.01
CA VAL A 127 -20.72 6.20 24.70
C VAL A 127 -22.25 6.16 24.77
N HIS A 128 -22.88 5.05 24.38
CA HIS A 128 -24.33 4.97 24.22
C HIS A 128 -25.04 4.13 25.28
N HIS A 129 -24.36 3.14 25.87
CA HIS A 129 -25.02 2.14 26.72
C HIS A 129 -24.52 2.11 28.16
N PHE A 130 -23.37 2.73 28.47
CA PHE A 130 -22.74 2.65 29.78
C PHE A 130 -23.67 3.02 30.95
N LEU A 131 -24.31 4.19 30.89
CA LEU A 131 -25.21 4.66 31.96
C LEU A 131 -26.57 3.95 31.96
N SER A 132 -27.00 3.35 30.84
CA SER A 132 -28.18 2.49 30.83
C SER A 132 -27.90 1.11 31.43
N ARG A 133 -26.64 0.66 31.38
CA ARG A 133 -26.19 -0.63 31.89
C ARG A 133 -25.83 -0.57 33.37
N PHE A 134 -25.20 0.51 33.81
CA PHE A 134 -24.76 0.71 35.19
C PHE A 134 -25.45 1.93 35.80
N ALA A 135 -26.32 1.72 36.79
CA ALA A 135 -27.12 2.77 37.41
C ALA A 135 -26.32 3.70 38.35
N LEU A 136 -25.13 3.26 38.79
CA LEU A 136 -24.21 4.03 39.64
C LEU A 136 -24.82 4.53 40.97
N ASN A 137 -25.88 3.87 41.42
CA ASN A 137 -26.66 4.25 42.61
C ASN A 137 -26.42 3.31 43.80
N SER A 138 -25.57 2.31 43.65
CA SER A 138 -25.19 1.36 44.69
C SER A 138 -23.73 0.97 44.54
N GLU A 139 -23.13 0.56 45.66
CA GLU A 139 -21.75 0.08 45.68
C GLU A 139 -21.52 -1.08 44.71
N ILE A 140 -22.45 -2.05 44.68
CA ILE A 140 -22.40 -3.21 43.78
C ILE A 140 -22.40 -2.74 42.31
N SER A 141 -23.34 -1.85 41.93
CA SER A 141 -23.39 -1.33 40.55
C SER A 141 -22.14 -0.54 40.19
N CYS A 142 -21.53 0.17 41.14
CA CYS A 142 -20.28 0.89 40.92
C CYS A 142 -19.10 -0.08 40.74
N GLN A 143 -19.01 -1.12 41.57
CA GLN A 143 -17.95 -2.11 41.49
C GLN A 143 -18.02 -2.91 40.18
N ASP A 144 -19.23 -3.25 39.71
CA ASP A 144 -19.45 -3.87 38.42
C ASP A 144 -19.01 -2.96 37.27
N ALA A 145 -19.31 -1.66 37.35
CA ALA A 145 -18.88 -0.66 36.36
C ALA A 145 -17.35 -0.52 36.32
N ILE A 146 -16.68 -0.49 37.49
CA ILE A 146 -15.21 -0.44 37.58
C ILE A 146 -14.59 -1.70 36.98
N SER A 147 -15.13 -2.88 37.28
CA SER A 147 -14.68 -4.15 36.71
C SER A 147 -14.82 -4.18 35.18
N TYR A 148 -15.95 -3.68 34.67
CA TYR A 148 -16.19 -3.53 33.25
C TYR A 148 -15.19 -2.57 32.59
N LEU A 149 -14.95 -1.40 33.18
CA LEU A 149 -14.00 -0.40 32.66
C LEU A 149 -12.56 -0.92 32.66
N SER A 150 -12.15 -1.66 33.69
CA SER A 150 -10.84 -2.33 33.74
C SER A 150 -10.68 -3.34 32.59
N THR A 151 -11.72 -4.14 32.34
CA THR A 151 -11.75 -5.08 31.22
C THR A 151 -11.69 -4.35 29.88
N ALA A 152 -12.48 -3.28 29.72
CA ALA A 152 -12.49 -2.42 28.54
C ALA A 152 -11.10 -1.84 28.26
N ALA A 153 -10.44 -1.26 29.27
CA ALA A 153 -9.10 -0.69 29.15
C ALA A 153 -8.07 -1.73 28.70
N SER A 154 -8.15 -2.95 29.24
CA SER A 154 -7.28 -4.06 28.83
C SER A 154 -7.48 -4.44 27.37
N THR A 155 -8.74 -4.56 26.92
CA THR A 155 -9.08 -4.84 25.51
C THR A 155 -8.60 -3.74 24.57
N ILE A 156 -8.81 -2.46 24.93
CA ILE A 156 -8.35 -1.32 24.13
C ILE A 156 -6.83 -1.36 23.98
N LYS A 157 -6.12 -1.55 25.10
CA LYS A 157 -4.66 -1.62 25.11
C LYS A 157 -4.16 -2.77 24.23
N SER A 158 -4.69 -3.98 24.41
CA SER A 158 -4.27 -5.15 23.63
C SER A 158 -4.46 -4.91 22.12
N ASN A 159 -5.61 -4.39 21.70
CA ASN A 159 -5.87 -4.17 20.28
C ASN A 159 -5.01 -3.02 19.71
N LYS A 160 -4.73 -1.99 20.52
CA LYS A 160 -3.80 -0.91 20.16
C LYS A 160 -2.37 -1.43 19.97
N ASP A 161 -1.88 -2.25 20.89
CA ASP A 161 -0.53 -2.83 20.82
C ASP A 161 -0.37 -3.73 19.59
N THR A 162 -1.42 -4.49 19.25
CA THR A 162 -1.46 -5.28 18.01
C THR A 162 -1.44 -4.40 16.76
N LEU A 163 -2.22 -3.31 16.72
CA LEU A 163 -2.19 -2.36 15.59
C LEU A 163 -0.81 -1.71 15.44
N ILE A 164 -0.18 -1.28 16.54
CA ILE A 164 1.15 -0.66 16.49
C ILE A 164 2.17 -1.63 15.92
N SER A 165 2.18 -2.87 16.40
CA SER A 165 3.08 -3.92 15.87
C SER A 165 2.90 -4.10 14.37
N LEU A 166 1.65 -4.15 13.91
CA LEU A 166 1.35 -4.33 12.50
C LEU A 166 1.77 -3.12 11.66
N LEU A 167 1.45 -1.90 12.09
CA LEU A 167 1.83 -0.68 11.39
C LEU A 167 3.36 -0.51 11.34
N THR A 168 4.07 -1.01 12.35
CA THR A 168 5.54 -1.04 12.37
C THR A 168 6.07 -1.97 11.29
N ALA A 169 5.51 -3.17 11.15
CA ALA A 169 5.87 -4.10 10.08
C ALA A 169 5.61 -3.51 8.68
N PHE A 170 4.51 -2.77 8.49
CA PHE A 170 4.26 -2.05 7.24
C PHE A 170 5.28 -0.93 6.99
N GLU A 171 5.66 -0.18 8.02
CA GLU A 171 6.68 0.86 7.92
C GLU A 171 8.04 0.29 7.53
N ASP A 172 8.42 -0.85 8.10
CA ASP A 172 9.67 -1.54 7.77
C ASP A 172 9.64 -2.11 6.34
N GLY A 173 8.52 -2.72 5.92
CA GLY A 173 8.34 -3.15 4.53
C GLY A 173 8.43 -1.99 3.51
N LYS A 174 7.92 -0.80 3.85
CA LYS A 174 8.11 0.41 3.02
C LYS A 174 9.59 0.79 2.90
N LYS A 175 10.35 0.73 3.99
CA LYS A 175 11.79 1.04 3.98
C LYS A 175 12.55 0.03 3.12
N GLU A 176 12.28 -1.26 3.27
CA GLU A 176 12.89 -2.32 2.46
C GLU A 176 12.60 -2.13 0.97
N LEU A 177 11.33 -1.84 0.61
CA LEU A 177 10.97 -1.54 -0.79
C LEU A 177 11.70 -0.29 -1.31
N PHE A 178 11.79 0.77 -0.51
CA PHE A 178 12.50 1.98 -0.87
C PHE A 178 14.00 1.74 -1.08
N GLU A 179 14.62 0.96 -0.20
CA GLU A 179 16.02 0.53 -0.33
C GLU A 179 16.24 -0.31 -1.60
N PHE A 180 15.34 -1.26 -1.86
CA PHE A 180 15.37 -2.07 -3.07
C PHE A 180 15.29 -1.21 -4.34
N ILE A 181 14.29 -0.32 -4.45
CA ILE A 181 14.12 0.56 -5.62
C ILE A 181 15.37 1.41 -5.86
N ASN A 182 16.04 1.86 -4.80
CA ASN A 182 17.25 2.68 -4.91
C ASN A 182 18.53 1.89 -5.19
N SER A 183 18.51 0.57 -5.01
CA SER A 183 19.64 -0.31 -5.31
C SER A 183 19.94 -0.39 -6.81
N PRO A 184 21.15 -0.81 -7.23
CA PRO A 184 21.47 -1.02 -8.64
C PRO A 184 20.52 -2.02 -9.33
N VAL A 185 20.10 -3.06 -8.61
CA VAL A 185 19.16 -4.06 -9.12
C VAL A 185 17.78 -3.46 -9.32
N GLY A 186 17.24 -2.76 -8.31
CA GLY A 186 15.94 -2.11 -8.40
C GLY A 186 15.88 -1.02 -9.47
N LYS A 187 16.94 -0.22 -9.61
CA LYS A 187 17.05 0.76 -10.72
C LYS A 187 17.08 0.09 -12.09
N SER A 188 17.77 -1.05 -12.22
CA SER A 188 17.79 -1.79 -13.48
C SER A 188 16.40 -2.32 -13.83
N LEU A 189 15.71 -2.92 -12.85
CA LEU A 189 14.35 -3.40 -13.02
C LEU A 189 13.40 -2.25 -13.38
N TYR A 190 13.50 -1.12 -12.67
CA TYR A 190 12.62 0.04 -12.85
C TYR A 190 12.80 0.73 -14.21
N TYR A 191 14.04 0.99 -14.64
CA TYR A 191 14.30 1.72 -15.88
C TYR A 191 14.36 0.83 -17.12
N TYR A 192 14.81 -0.42 -16.98
CA TYR A 192 15.09 -1.31 -18.11
C TYR A 192 14.17 -2.53 -18.17
N GLY A 193 13.37 -2.78 -17.13
CA GLY A 193 12.48 -3.94 -17.07
C GLY A 193 13.23 -5.26 -16.93
N VAL A 194 14.47 -5.24 -16.39
CA VAL A 194 15.31 -6.43 -16.25
C VAL A 194 16.12 -6.43 -14.95
N ILE A 195 16.37 -7.63 -14.43
CA ILE A 195 17.35 -7.85 -13.37
C ILE A 195 18.68 -8.21 -14.05
N SER A 196 19.71 -7.40 -13.82
CA SER A 196 21.01 -7.57 -14.45
C SER A 196 21.65 -8.92 -14.09
N GLY A 197 21.90 -9.75 -15.09
CA GLY A 197 22.52 -11.07 -14.91
C GLY A 197 21.53 -12.24 -14.83
N GLU A 198 20.23 -11.96 -14.77
CA GLU A 198 19.19 -12.99 -14.84
C GLU A 198 18.70 -13.22 -16.28
N GLN A 199 18.05 -14.36 -16.49
CA GLN A 199 17.40 -14.66 -17.76
C GLN A 199 16.17 -13.75 -17.94
N ILE A 200 15.97 -13.27 -19.16
CA ILE A 200 14.79 -12.48 -19.52
C ILE A 200 13.70 -13.44 -20.00
N ASP A 201 12.69 -13.65 -19.15
CA ASP A 201 11.56 -14.52 -19.47
C ASP A 201 10.42 -13.74 -20.14
N ASN A 202 10.21 -12.48 -19.76
CA ASN A 202 9.22 -11.61 -20.38
C ASN A 202 9.91 -10.48 -21.18
N TRP A 203 10.21 -10.74 -22.45
CA TRP A 203 10.78 -9.72 -23.33
C TRP A 203 9.83 -8.57 -23.62
N GLU A 204 8.52 -8.82 -23.61
CA GLU A 204 7.52 -7.81 -23.94
C GLU A 204 7.52 -6.67 -22.92
N SER A 205 7.75 -6.95 -21.65
CA SER A 205 7.84 -5.92 -20.60
C SER A 205 9.17 -5.17 -20.56
N THR A 206 10.16 -5.53 -21.38
CA THR A 206 11.47 -4.86 -21.34
C THR A 206 11.43 -3.50 -22.02
N THR A 207 12.15 -2.52 -21.45
CA THR A 207 12.20 -1.17 -22.02
C THR A 207 12.74 -1.16 -23.44
N ILE A 208 13.72 -2.02 -23.77
CA ILE A 208 14.28 -2.07 -25.12
C ILE A 208 13.27 -2.52 -26.19
N VAL A 209 12.39 -3.47 -25.86
CA VAL A 209 11.33 -3.94 -26.75
C VAL A 209 10.23 -2.88 -26.86
N GLN A 210 9.82 -2.30 -25.74
CA GLN A 210 8.81 -1.23 -25.74
C GLN A 210 9.26 -0.02 -26.56
N GLN A 211 10.53 0.37 -26.47
CA GLN A 211 11.09 1.45 -27.28
C GLN A 211 11.20 1.09 -28.77
N LEU A 212 11.43 -0.19 -29.12
CA LEU A 212 11.38 -0.64 -30.52
C LEU A 212 9.96 -0.58 -31.10
N LYS A 213 8.94 -1.02 -30.33
CA LYS A 213 7.53 -0.92 -30.73
C LYS A 213 7.10 0.54 -30.90
N PHE A 214 7.47 1.40 -29.95
CA PHE A 214 7.20 2.85 -30.05
C PHE A 214 7.87 3.47 -31.28
N ALA A 215 9.15 3.15 -31.52
CA ALA A 215 9.88 3.69 -32.66
C ALA A 215 9.26 3.24 -33.98
N GLU A 216 8.84 1.97 -34.07
CA GLU A 216 8.09 1.45 -35.22
C GLU A 216 6.82 2.27 -35.47
N HIS A 217 5.98 2.45 -34.45
CA HIS A 217 4.75 3.23 -34.57
C HIS A 217 5.01 4.67 -35.06
N SER A 218 6.17 5.25 -34.71
CA SER A 218 6.51 6.63 -35.06
C SER A 218 7.10 6.78 -36.47
N ILE A 219 7.79 5.78 -37.01
CA ILE A 219 8.60 5.92 -38.24
C ILE A 219 8.26 4.92 -39.34
N ALA A 220 7.38 3.95 -39.08
CA ALA A 220 7.05 2.90 -40.03
C ALA A 220 6.48 3.48 -41.34
N LYS A 221 6.93 2.91 -42.45
CA LYS A 221 6.41 3.16 -43.80
C LYS A 221 5.94 1.83 -44.36
N ASP A 222 4.70 1.79 -44.81
CA ASP A 222 4.04 0.57 -45.30
C ASP A 222 4.13 -0.59 -44.27
N GLY A 223 4.01 -0.27 -42.98
CA GLY A 223 4.06 -1.24 -41.88
C GLY A 223 5.46 -1.78 -41.55
N TRP A 224 6.53 -1.20 -42.08
CA TRP A 224 7.91 -1.58 -41.75
C TRP A 224 8.75 -0.37 -41.32
N ALA A 225 9.58 -0.55 -40.29
CA ALA A 225 10.51 0.47 -39.81
C ALA A 225 11.97 0.08 -40.10
N GLN A 226 12.80 1.04 -40.51
CA GLN A 226 14.24 0.80 -40.65
C GLN A 226 14.90 0.71 -39.27
N LEU A 227 15.58 -0.39 -38.99
CA LEU A 227 16.20 -0.64 -37.69
C LEU A 227 17.21 0.46 -37.30
N ASN A 228 18.03 0.93 -38.24
CA ASN A 228 19.03 1.98 -37.96
C ASN A 228 18.40 3.36 -37.70
N GLU A 229 17.19 3.61 -38.18
CA GLU A 229 16.44 4.84 -37.89
C GLU A 229 15.79 4.75 -36.51
N ALA A 230 15.19 3.60 -36.18
CA ALA A 230 14.68 3.31 -34.85
C ALA A 230 15.78 3.43 -33.78
N ILE A 231 16.95 2.82 -33.98
CA ILE A 231 18.07 2.91 -33.04
C ILE A 231 18.50 4.36 -32.80
N ARG A 232 18.53 5.19 -33.86
CA ARG A 232 18.86 6.63 -33.73
C ARG A 232 17.80 7.39 -32.95
N SER A 233 16.52 7.18 -33.25
CA SER A 233 15.40 7.79 -32.53
C SER A 233 15.37 7.39 -31.05
N ILE A 234 15.64 6.11 -30.76
CA ILE A 234 15.72 5.60 -29.40
C ILE A 234 16.91 6.24 -28.67
N GLY A 235 18.10 6.28 -29.26
CA GLY A 235 19.30 6.86 -28.62
C GLY A 235 19.19 8.37 -28.32
N GLN A 236 18.32 9.11 -29.03
CA GLN A 236 18.04 10.50 -28.70
C GLN A 236 17.19 10.67 -27.43
N ARG A 237 16.28 9.71 -27.17
CA ARG A 237 15.37 9.75 -26.01
C ARG A 237 15.91 8.97 -24.81
N TRP A 238 16.66 7.90 -25.08
CA TRP A 238 17.23 6.98 -24.11
C TRP A 238 18.71 6.71 -24.42
N PRO A 239 19.61 7.65 -24.09
CA PRO A 239 21.03 7.55 -24.44
C PRO A 239 21.73 6.32 -23.85
N ASP A 240 21.31 5.89 -22.66
CA ASP A 240 21.93 4.76 -21.93
C ASP A 240 21.37 3.39 -22.32
N LEU A 241 20.25 3.36 -23.06
CA LEU A 241 19.59 2.11 -23.43
C LEU A 241 20.39 1.38 -24.51
N SER A 242 20.90 0.20 -24.17
CA SER A 242 21.72 -0.59 -25.08
C SER A 242 21.44 -2.09 -24.98
N PRO A 243 21.69 -2.87 -26.05
CA PRO A 243 21.55 -4.33 -26.03
C PRO A 243 22.34 -5.03 -24.92
N LYS A 244 23.47 -4.45 -24.49
CA LYS A 244 24.34 -5.03 -23.46
C LYS A 244 23.64 -5.15 -22.10
N LEU A 245 22.73 -4.23 -21.78
CA LEU A 245 21.91 -4.29 -20.55
C LEU A 245 21.05 -5.56 -20.50
N TYR A 246 20.72 -6.12 -21.67
CA TYR A 246 19.88 -7.30 -21.84
C TYR A 246 20.70 -8.55 -22.20
N GLY A 247 22.02 -8.52 -21.96
CA GLY A 247 22.93 -9.61 -22.30
C GLY A 247 23.05 -9.87 -23.81
N CYS A 248 22.72 -8.89 -24.65
CA CYS A 248 22.80 -8.98 -26.11
C CYS A 248 23.97 -8.17 -26.66
N ARG A 249 24.62 -8.66 -27.72
CA ARG A 249 25.73 -7.99 -28.39
C ARG A 249 25.25 -6.94 -29.40
N SER A 250 24.00 -7.04 -29.88
CA SER A 250 23.46 -6.13 -30.89
C SER A 250 21.93 -6.01 -30.83
N TRP A 251 21.38 -4.95 -31.42
CA TRP A 251 19.93 -4.76 -31.58
C TRP A 251 19.27 -5.87 -32.41
N ARG A 252 20.00 -6.47 -33.36
CA ARG A 252 19.53 -7.63 -34.13
C ARG A 252 19.38 -8.85 -33.25
N GLU A 253 20.28 -9.02 -32.28
CA GLU A 253 20.19 -10.12 -31.31
C GLU A 253 19.01 -9.92 -30.35
N VAL A 254 18.69 -8.67 -29.96
CA VAL A 254 17.48 -8.37 -29.18
C VAL A 254 16.22 -8.75 -29.95
N ILE A 255 16.11 -8.35 -31.23
CA ILE A 255 14.98 -8.74 -32.09
C ILE A 255 14.87 -10.26 -32.21
N HIS A 256 16.00 -10.94 -32.41
CA HIS A 256 16.01 -12.40 -32.50
C HIS A 256 15.65 -13.07 -31.18
N ARG A 257 16.18 -12.63 -30.04
CA ARG A 257 15.92 -13.28 -28.74
C ARG A 257 14.51 -13.00 -28.22
N SER A 258 13.96 -11.82 -28.49
CA SER A 258 12.59 -11.48 -28.09
C SER A 258 11.53 -12.24 -28.88
N GLN A 259 11.79 -12.61 -30.14
CA GLN A 259 10.82 -13.25 -31.03
C GLN A 259 9.54 -12.43 -31.30
N LEU A 260 9.48 -11.17 -30.87
CA LEU A 260 8.30 -10.31 -30.99
C LEU A 260 8.22 -9.54 -32.32
N PHE A 261 9.26 -9.62 -33.15
CA PHE A 261 9.34 -8.86 -34.40
C PHE A 261 9.63 -9.77 -35.59
N GLU A 262 9.11 -9.37 -36.74
CA GLU A 262 9.54 -9.85 -38.05
C GLU A 262 10.70 -9.02 -38.57
N VAL A 263 11.56 -9.61 -39.40
CA VAL A 263 12.74 -8.94 -39.96
C VAL A 263 12.81 -9.18 -41.46
N ASP A 264 13.03 -8.10 -42.21
CA ASP A 264 13.25 -8.12 -43.65
C ASP A 264 14.57 -7.43 -44.01
N LYS A 265 15.36 -8.04 -44.91
CA LYS A 265 16.64 -7.50 -45.37
C LYS A 265 16.50 -7.07 -46.83
N ARG A 266 16.47 -5.77 -47.06
CA ARG A 266 16.32 -5.19 -48.41
C ARG A 266 17.67 -4.71 -48.94
N PRO A 267 18.00 -4.96 -50.22
CA PRO A 267 19.22 -4.45 -50.84
C PRO A 267 19.21 -2.92 -50.90
N SER A 268 20.39 -2.32 -50.75
CA SER A 268 20.63 -0.89 -50.92
C SER A 268 21.94 -0.66 -51.68
N PRO A 269 22.17 0.54 -52.24
CA PRO A 269 23.41 0.87 -52.94
C PRO A 269 24.69 0.62 -52.12
N THR A 270 24.60 0.60 -50.79
CA THR A 270 25.74 0.41 -49.87
C THR A 270 25.71 -0.93 -49.13
N GLY A 271 24.82 -1.86 -49.49
CA GLY A 271 24.73 -3.19 -48.89
C GLY A 271 23.29 -3.63 -48.64
N PHE A 272 22.95 -3.92 -47.38
CA PHE A 272 21.60 -4.32 -46.98
C PHE A 272 21.08 -3.44 -45.84
N ILE A 273 19.80 -3.06 -45.92
CA ILE A 273 19.08 -2.35 -44.87
C ILE A 273 18.17 -3.36 -44.17
N VAL A 274 18.21 -3.36 -42.84
CA VAL A 274 17.35 -4.20 -42.00
C VAL A 274 16.10 -3.42 -41.65
N TRP A 275 14.96 -4.00 -41.99
CA TRP A 275 13.63 -3.54 -41.64
C TRP A 275 13.04 -4.49 -40.62
N TYR A 276 12.20 -3.97 -39.73
CA TYR A 276 11.47 -4.76 -38.76
C TYR A 276 10.03 -4.26 -38.62
N ARG A 277 9.16 -5.13 -38.11
CA ARG A 277 7.81 -4.80 -37.66
C ARG A 277 7.39 -5.72 -36.52
N THR A 278 6.46 -5.27 -35.69
CA THR A 278 5.89 -6.11 -34.63
C THR A 278 5.11 -7.26 -35.27
N ARG A 279 5.25 -8.48 -34.74
CA ARG A 279 4.47 -9.63 -35.21
C ARG A 279 2.99 -9.39 -34.91
N GLU A 280 2.14 -9.70 -35.88
CA GLU A 280 0.70 -9.82 -35.64
C GLU A 280 0.46 -11.07 -34.78
N ALA A 281 -0.38 -10.93 -33.75
CA ALA A 281 -0.74 -12.01 -32.83
C ALA A 281 -1.69 -13.04 -33.48
#